data_AF-A0AAV1VMX4-F1
#
_entry.id   AF-A0AAV1VMX4-F1
#
_cell.length_a   1.000
_cell.length_b   1.000
_cell.length_c   1.000
_cell.angle_alpha   90.00
_cell.angle_beta   90.00
_cell.angle_gamma   90.00
#
_symmetry.space_group_name_H-M   'P 1'
#
loop_
_entity.id
_entity.type
_entity.pdbx_description
1 polymer ?
#
loop_
_entity_poly.entity_id
_entity_poly.type
_entity_poly.pdbx_seq_one_letter_code
_entity_poly.pdbx_strand_id
1 'polypeptide(L)'
;MASTTRRRFPVVKYVTLRMVVAITKYFDWTLDLLDVVTALLCGEMKEKVFCAIPEGVEVDEDFDCFELLKAIYGLKQASRVWNENFHEFVCSIGFQVSHFDPCLYLKITSGECVLLLVYVDDVLVTGSSTELIMRTKSDLKARFEMTDSGKCAFVLGIELVDNDSGSVTMCQRRYVEDVLKRFGMSDCKAVTSPTDISS
;
A
#
# COMPACT_ATOMS: atom_id res chain seq x y z
N MET A 1 -11.85 30.20 4.49
CA MET A 1 -11.15 29.79 3.26
C MET A 1 -10.07 28.79 3.65
N ALA A 2 -10.40 27.49 3.64
CA ALA A 2 -9.43 26.43 3.94
C ALA A 2 -8.73 26.05 2.63
N SER A 3 -7.40 26.15 2.62
CA SER A 3 -6.57 25.78 1.49
C SER A 3 -6.82 24.32 1.11
N THR A 4 -7.26 24.08 -0.13
CA THR A 4 -7.36 22.77 -0.76
C THR A 4 -5.96 22.16 -0.90
N THR A 5 -5.47 21.52 0.17
CA THR A 5 -4.24 20.72 0.11
C THR A 5 -4.50 19.58 -0.87
N ARG A 6 -3.81 19.62 -2.02
CA ARG A 6 -3.89 18.64 -3.11
C ARG A 6 -3.65 17.24 -2.55
N ARG A 7 -4.71 16.43 -2.35
CA ARG A 7 -4.61 15.09 -1.76
C ARG A 7 -3.99 14.12 -2.76
N ARG A 8 -2.66 14.05 -2.80
CA ARG A 8 -1.94 12.87 -3.34
C ARG A 8 -2.13 11.70 -2.37
N PHE A 9 -1.87 10.46 -2.81
CA PHE A 9 -1.82 9.34 -1.87
C PHE A 9 -0.80 9.66 -0.76
N PRO A 10 -1.21 9.63 0.52
CA PRO A 10 -0.26 9.81 1.60
C PRO A 10 0.73 8.64 1.64
N VAL A 11 1.92 8.92 2.17
CA VAL A 11 2.95 7.91 2.40
C VAL A 11 2.81 7.42 3.83
N VAL A 12 2.67 6.10 3.99
CA VAL A 12 2.64 5.45 5.31
C VAL A 12 3.85 5.88 6.12
N LYS A 13 3.63 6.33 7.36
CA LYS A 13 4.75 6.61 8.26
C LYS A 13 5.31 5.30 8.77
N TYR A 14 6.64 5.15 8.73
CA TYR A 14 7.31 3.97 9.30
C TYR A 14 6.99 3.74 10.77
N VAL A 15 6.73 4.81 11.54
CA VAL A 15 6.28 4.70 12.94
C VAL A 15 4.94 3.98 13.01
N THR A 16 3.99 4.34 12.15
CA THR A 16 2.67 3.68 12.08
C THR A 16 2.81 2.21 11.71
N LEU A 17 3.61 1.90 10.68
CA LEU A 17 3.86 0.51 10.28
C LEU A 17 4.44 -0.31 11.45
N ARG A 18 5.48 0.20 12.11
CA ARG A 18 6.10 -0.48 13.27
C ARG A 18 5.11 -0.66 14.41
N MET A 19 4.25 0.34 14.67
CA MET A 19 3.22 0.25 15.70
C MET A 19 2.18 -0.81 15.37
N VAL A 20 1.71 -0.88 14.12
CA VAL A 20 0.76 -1.92 13.68
C VAL A 20 1.38 -3.31 13.86
N VAL A 21 2.62 -3.51 13.40
CA VAL A 21 3.35 -4.79 13.58
C VAL A 21 3.56 -5.13 15.06
N ALA A 22 3.86 -4.14 15.90
CA ALA A 22 4.01 -4.35 17.33
C ALA A 22 2.69 -4.75 18.01
N ILE A 23 1.58 -4.10 17.63
CA ILE A 23 0.23 -4.43 18.12
C ILE A 23 -0.16 -5.84 17.71
N THR A 24 0.09 -6.23 16.45
CA THR A 24 -0.26 -7.57 15.98
C THR A 24 0.47 -8.64 16.79
N LYS A 25 1.74 -8.42 17.14
CA LYS A 25 2.47 -9.34 18.01
C LYS A 25 2.06 -9.31 19.47
N TYR A 26 1.79 -8.13 20.00
CA TYR A 26 1.39 -8.01 21.40
C TYR A 26 0.07 -8.73 21.70
N PHE A 27 -0.90 -8.65 20.78
CA PHE A 27 -2.21 -9.30 20.96
C PHE A 27 -2.37 -10.62 20.20
N ASP A 28 -1.30 -11.14 19.59
CA ASP A 28 -1.32 -12.34 18.75
C ASP A 28 -2.38 -12.30 17.62
N TRP A 29 -2.48 -11.14 16.96
CA TRP A 29 -3.35 -10.95 15.81
C TRP A 29 -2.65 -11.35 14.50
N THR A 30 -3.44 -11.76 13.52
CA THR A 30 -2.94 -11.95 12.15
C THR A 30 -2.66 -10.60 11.50
N LEU A 31 -1.60 -10.55 10.68
CA LEU A 31 -1.33 -9.42 9.81
C LEU A 31 -1.32 -9.95 8.38
N ASP A 32 -2.36 -9.62 7.63
CA ASP A 32 -2.53 -10.10 6.27
C ASP A 32 -2.29 -8.96 5.28
N LEU A 33 -1.78 -9.32 4.10
CA LEU A 33 -1.55 -8.38 3.00
C LEU A 33 -2.52 -8.68 1.86
N LEU A 34 -3.24 -7.64 1.43
CA LEU A 34 -3.97 -7.63 0.17
C LEU A 34 -3.25 -6.69 -0.80
N ASP A 35 -3.23 -7.08 -2.08
CA ASP A 35 -2.68 -6.28 -3.17
C ASP A 35 -3.81 -5.92 -4.13
N VAL A 36 -3.97 -4.64 -4.44
CA VAL A 36 -4.97 -4.17 -5.42
C VAL A 36 -4.40 -4.27 -6.82
N VAL A 37 -5.06 -5.08 -7.64
CA VAL A 37 -4.71 -5.22 -9.05
C VAL A 37 -5.02 -3.90 -9.75
N THR A 38 -3.97 -3.24 -10.25
CA THR A 38 -4.07 -2.00 -11.02
C THR A 38 -4.73 -0.84 -10.27
N ALA A 39 -4.39 -0.60 -9.01
CA ALA A 39 -5.11 0.38 -8.19
C ALA A 39 -5.18 1.81 -8.79
N LEU A 40 -4.19 2.22 -9.58
CA LEU A 40 -4.20 3.50 -10.29
C LEU A 40 -5.17 3.57 -11.49
N LEU A 41 -5.69 2.43 -11.97
CA LEU A 41 -6.76 2.34 -12.97
C LEU A 41 -8.16 2.37 -12.34
N CYS A 42 -8.27 2.22 -11.02
CA CYS A 42 -9.53 2.06 -10.31
C CYS A 42 -10.28 3.37 -10.08
N GLY A 43 -10.24 4.34 -10.98
CA GLY A 43 -11.01 5.56 -10.80
C GLY A 43 -11.27 6.39 -12.05
N GLU A 44 -12.41 7.06 -12.02
CA GLU A 44 -12.89 7.92 -13.10
C GLU A 44 -12.15 9.26 -13.09
N MET A 45 -11.79 9.70 -14.30
CA MET A 45 -11.14 10.99 -14.49
C MET A 45 -12.16 12.11 -14.38
N LYS A 46 -12.04 12.92 -13.33
CA LYS A 46 -12.86 14.16 -13.16
C LYS A 46 -12.41 15.30 -14.09
N GLU A 47 -11.17 15.23 -14.56
CA GLU A 47 -10.56 16.24 -15.44
C GLU A 47 -10.37 15.64 -16.82
N LYS A 48 -10.66 16.41 -17.88
CA LYS A 48 -10.37 16.00 -19.25
C LYS A 48 -8.88 15.97 -19.49
N VAL A 49 -8.36 14.78 -19.74
CA VAL A 49 -6.95 14.57 -20.09
C VAL A 49 -6.91 13.78 -21.39
N PHE A 50 -6.14 14.30 -22.34
CA PHE A 50 -5.94 13.65 -23.63
C PHE A 50 -4.54 13.04 -23.69
N CYS A 51 -4.40 11.91 -24.36
CA CYS A 51 -3.11 11.32 -24.68
C CYS A 51 -2.94 11.19 -26.20
N ALA A 52 -1.69 11.23 -26.64
CA ALA A 52 -1.36 10.88 -28.02
C ALA A 52 -1.81 9.44 -28.31
N ILE A 53 -2.15 9.19 -29.57
CA ILE A 53 -2.49 7.84 -30.04
C ILE A 53 -1.25 6.95 -29.85
N PRO A 54 -1.36 5.82 -29.14
CA PRO A 54 -0.24 4.91 -28.95
C PRO A 54 0.23 4.32 -30.28
N GLU A 55 1.53 4.07 -30.38
CA GLU A 55 2.12 3.42 -31.55
C GLU A 55 1.48 2.04 -31.80
N GLY A 56 1.12 1.76 -33.06
CA GLY A 56 0.48 0.50 -33.45
C GLY A 56 -1.04 0.47 -33.29
N VAL A 57 -1.69 1.58 -32.92
CA VAL A 57 -3.16 1.71 -32.95
C VAL A 57 -3.58 2.39 -34.25
N GLU A 58 -4.30 1.68 -35.10
CA GLU A 58 -4.91 2.27 -36.30
C GLU A 58 -6.19 3.00 -35.91
N VAL A 59 -6.25 4.29 -36.27
CA VAL A 59 -7.44 5.14 -36.11
C VAL A 59 -7.70 5.87 -37.43
N ASP A 60 -8.96 6.23 -37.66
CA ASP A 60 -9.33 7.06 -38.81
C ASP A 60 -8.54 8.39 -38.79
N GLU A 61 -8.23 8.94 -39.97
CA GLU A 61 -7.39 10.14 -40.14
C GLU A 61 -7.93 11.39 -39.42
N ASP A 62 -9.20 11.37 -38.99
CA ASP A 62 -9.88 12.48 -38.31
C ASP A 62 -9.60 12.57 -36.80
N PHE A 63 -8.83 11.63 -36.23
CA PHE A 63 -8.52 11.61 -34.78
C PHE A 63 -7.07 11.98 -34.50
N ASP A 64 -6.87 13.04 -33.71
CA ASP A 64 -5.53 13.49 -33.27
C ASP A 64 -5.10 12.92 -31.90
N CYS A 65 -6.05 12.50 -31.06
CA CYS A 65 -5.78 12.06 -29.68
C CYS A 65 -6.93 11.23 -29.07
N PHE A 66 -6.65 10.57 -27.94
CA PHE A 66 -7.67 9.89 -27.12
C PHE A 66 -7.97 10.63 -25.82
N GLU A 67 -9.24 10.67 -25.41
CA GLU A 67 -9.65 11.13 -24.08
C GLU A 67 -9.51 9.98 -23.07
N LEU A 68 -8.79 10.21 -21.97
CA LEU A 68 -8.63 9.24 -20.89
C LEU A 68 -9.85 9.27 -19.96
N LEU A 69 -10.68 8.24 -20.04
CA LEU A 69 -11.83 8.07 -19.15
C LEU A 69 -11.44 7.59 -17.75
N LYS A 70 -10.36 6.82 -17.65
CA LYS A 70 -9.80 6.30 -16.40
C LYS A 70 -8.37 6.81 -16.22
N ALA A 71 -7.96 6.94 -14.97
CA ALA A 71 -6.59 7.29 -14.68
C ALA A 71 -5.64 6.16 -15.12
N ILE A 72 -4.43 6.50 -15.58
CA ILE A 72 -3.38 5.55 -15.95
C ILE A 72 -2.09 5.84 -15.20
N TYR A 73 -1.20 4.85 -15.12
CA TYR A 73 0.13 5.02 -14.54
C TYR A 73 0.87 6.19 -15.20
N GLY A 74 1.57 6.99 -14.38
CA GLY A 74 2.29 8.19 -14.84
C GLY A 74 1.47 9.49 -14.82
N LEU A 75 0.14 9.42 -14.72
CA LEU A 75 -0.66 10.63 -14.51
C LEU A 75 -0.50 11.16 -13.08
N LYS A 76 -0.19 12.45 -12.94
CA LYS A 76 -0.11 13.15 -11.64
C LYS A 76 -1.40 13.07 -10.81
N GLN A 77 -2.54 12.81 -11.45
CA GLN A 77 -3.86 12.70 -10.81
C GLN A 77 -4.24 11.26 -10.44
N ALA A 78 -3.60 10.22 -10.99
CA ALA A 78 -4.02 8.84 -10.77
C ALA A 78 -4.01 8.46 -9.29
N SER A 79 -2.94 8.80 -8.58
CA SER A 79 -2.82 8.52 -7.15
C SER A 79 -3.85 9.27 -6.31
N ARG A 80 -4.24 10.48 -6.69
CA ARG A 80 -5.32 11.20 -6.01
C ARG A 80 -6.66 10.49 -6.20
N VAL A 81 -7.01 10.16 -7.45
CA VAL A 81 -8.29 9.56 -7.77
C VAL A 81 -8.44 8.21 -7.08
N TRP A 82 -7.39 7.39 -7.10
CA TRP A 82 -7.34 6.14 -6.35
C TRP A 82 -7.57 6.37 -4.85
N ASN A 83 -6.88 7.35 -4.24
CA ASN A 83 -7.01 7.61 -2.80
C ASN A 83 -8.42 8.06 -2.42
N GLU A 84 -9.03 8.93 -3.24
CA GLU A 84 -10.39 9.42 -3.02
C GLU A 84 -11.40 8.27 -3.08
N ASN A 85 -11.32 7.41 -4.11
CA ASN A 85 -12.25 6.29 -4.27
C ASN A 85 -12.08 5.24 -3.15
N PHE A 86 -10.83 4.90 -2.82
CA PHE A 86 -10.55 3.96 -1.73
C PHE A 86 -11.06 4.51 -0.38
N HIS A 87 -10.76 5.78 -0.08
CA HIS A 87 -11.20 6.45 1.14
C HIS A 87 -12.72 6.48 1.26
N GLU A 88 -13.41 6.89 0.19
CA GLU A 88 -14.88 6.98 0.17
C GLU A 88 -15.52 5.61 0.41
N PHE A 89 -15.01 4.57 -0.27
CA PHE A 89 -15.51 3.22 -0.05
C PHE A 89 -15.28 2.72 1.37
N VAL A 90 -14.04 2.81 1.87
CA VAL A 90 -13.67 2.30 3.19
C VAL A 90 -14.44 3.03 4.31
N CYS A 91 -14.64 4.34 4.17
CA CYS A 91 -15.51 5.08 5.08
C CYS A 91 -16.98 4.67 4.98
N SER A 92 -17.50 4.35 3.78
CA SER A 92 -18.90 3.91 3.63
C SER A 92 -19.20 2.56 4.31
N ILE A 93 -18.20 1.67 4.42
CA ILE A 93 -18.30 0.41 5.18
C ILE A 93 -17.95 0.56 6.67
N GLY A 94 -17.86 1.80 7.17
CA GLY A 94 -17.82 2.13 8.59
C GLY A 94 -16.42 2.30 9.20
N PHE A 95 -15.36 2.41 8.39
CA PHE A 95 -14.04 2.77 8.90
C PHE A 95 -13.89 4.28 9.07
N GLN A 96 -13.04 4.66 10.02
CA GLN A 96 -12.61 6.04 10.23
C GLN A 96 -11.10 6.15 9.99
N VAL A 97 -10.70 7.19 9.26
CA VAL A 97 -9.28 7.50 9.07
C VAL A 97 -8.66 8.05 10.35
N SER A 98 -7.44 7.63 10.65
CA SER A 98 -6.68 8.12 11.80
C SER A 98 -6.26 9.57 11.60
N HIS A 99 -6.32 10.36 12.68
CA HIS A 99 -5.80 11.72 12.70
C HIS A 99 -4.27 11.78 12.66
N PHE A 100 -3.59 10.71 13.08
CA PHE A 100 -2.12 10.67 13.17
C PHE A 100 -1.46 10.25 11.86
N ASP A 101 -2.10 9.33 11.12
CA ASP A 101 -1.63 8.83 9.84
C ASP A 101 -2.82 8.63 8.88
N PRO A 102 -2.93 9.40 7.80
CA PRO A 102 -4.04 9.29 6.86
C PRO A 102 -4.02 7.98 6.02
N CYS A 103 -2.99 7.15 6.15
CA CYS A 103 -2.95 5.80 5.60
C CYS A 103 -3.57 4.75 6.52
N LEU A 104 -3.81 5.08 7.80
CA LEU A 104 -4.36 4.15 8.79
C LEU A 104 -5.86 4.39 8.96
N TYR A 105 -6.64 3.32 8.80
CA TYR A 105 -8.08 3.31 9.05
C TYR A 105 -8.40 2.35 10.19
N LEU A 106 -9.38 2.71 11.00
CA LEU A 106 -9.82 1.93 12.14
C LEU A 106 -11.34 1.74 12.07
N LYS A 107 -11.80 0.53 12.36
CA LYS A 107 -13.21 0.22 12.58
C LYS A 107 -13.34 -0.49 13.91
N ILE A 108 -14.25 -0.03 14.75
CA ILE A 108 -14.58 -0.66 16.02
C ILE A 108 -16.05 -1.05 15.98
N THR A 109 -16.36 -2.30 16.31
CA THR A 109 -17.73 -2.83 16.28
C THR A 109 -17.90 -3.78 17.47
N SER A 110 -18.86 -3.51 18.34
CA SER A 110 -19.18 -4.36 19.50
C SER A 110 -17.98 -4.70 20.40
N GLY A 111 -17.01 -3.78 20.53
CA GLY A 111 -15.79 -3.98 21.32
C GLY A 111 -14.63 -4.64 20.58
N GLU A 112 -14.85 -5.12 19.36
CA GLU A 112 -13.81 -5.65 18.48
C GLU A 112 -13.30 -4.55 17.53
N CYS A 113 -12.08 -4.71 17.02
CA CYS A 113 -11.48 -3.74 16.10
C CYS A 113 -10.82 -4.38 14.87
N VAL A 114 -10.80 -3.63 13.77
CA VAL A 114 -10.03 -3.90 12.56
C VAL A 114 -9.24 -2.65 12.19
N LEU A 115 -7.97 -2.85 11.86
CA LEU A 115 -7.04 -1.84 11.38
C LEU A 115 -6.72 -2.14 9.91
N LEU A 116 -6.81 -1.11 9.07
CA LEU A 116 -6.33 -1.16 7.69
C LEU A 116 -5.20 -0.14 7.54
N LEU A 117 -4.03 -0.59 7.08
CA LEU A 117 -2.92 0.29 6.74
C LEU A 117 -2.67 0.21 5.24
N VAL A 118 -2.87 1.33 4.55
CA VAL A 118 -2.91 1.40 3.09
C VAL A 118 -1.68 2.11 2.56
N TYR A 119 -0.95 1.46 1.66
CA TYR A 119 0.16 2.04 0.91
C TYR A 119 -0.03 1.80 -0.57
N VAL A 120 -0.57 2.80 -1.27
CA VAL A 120 -0.80 2.74 -2.72
C VAL A 120 -1.62 1.48 -3.08
N ASP A 121 -0.99 0.44 -3.63
CA ASP A 121 -1.64 -0.80 -4.07
C ASP A 121 -1.70 -1.85 -2.93
N ASP A 122 -0.83 -1.73 -1.91
CA ASP A 122 -0.78 -2.64 -0.74
C ASP A 122 -1.78 -2.22 0.36
N VAL A 123 -2.55 -3.19 0.87
CA VAL A 123 -3.46 -3.01 2.01
C VAL A 123 -3.17 -4.06 3.07
N LEU A 124 -2.57 -3.64 4.17
CA LEU A 124 -2.42 -4.47 5.37
C LEU A 124 -3.72 -4.49 6.17
N VAL A 125 -4.14 -5.67 6.60
CA VAL A 125 -5.34 -5.90 7.41
C VAL A 125 -4.97 -6.66 8.68
N THR A 126 -5.38 -6.14 9.83
CA THR A 126 -5.25 -6.82 11.13
C THR A 126 -6.38 -6.41 12.06
N GLY A 127 -6.56 -7.10 13.18
CA GLY A 127 -7.63 -6.79 14.13
C GLY A 127 -7.84 -7.88 15.16
N SER A 128 -8.72 -7.60 16.10
CA SER A 128 -9.03 -8.50 17.21
C SER A 128 -10.00 -9.64 16.85
N SER A 129 -10.60 -9.59 15.66
CA SER A 129 -11.66 -10.50 15.24
C SER A 129 -11.43 -11.00 13.83
N THR A 130 -11.18 -12.31 13.72
CA THR A 130 -10.99 -12.98 12.43
C THR A 130 -12.24 -12.84 11.55
N GLU A 131 -13.44 -12.85 12.14
CA GLU A 131 -14.69 -12.65 11.41
C GLU A 131 -14.76 -11.25 10.78
N LEU A 132 -14.46 -10.20 11.56
CA LEU A 132 -14.45 -8.83 11.03
C LEU A 132 -13.35 -8.63 9.98
N ILE A 133 -12.19 -9.26 10.15
CA ILE A 133 -11.12 -9.26 9.14
C ILE A 133 -11.62 -9.90 7.84
N MET A 134 -12.18 -11.12 7.90
CA MET A 134 -12.68 -11.83 6.72
C MET A 134 -13.77 -11.04 6.01
N ARG A 135 -14.71 -10.46 6.76
CA ARG A 135 -15.74 -9.58 6.21
C ARG A 135 -15.15 -8.36 5.53
N THR A 136 -14.19 -7.69 6.17
CA THR A 136 -13.50 -6.53 5.59
C THR A 136 -12.79 -6.89 4.29
N LYS A 137 -12.07 -8.03 4.26
CA LYS A 137 -11.44 -8.54 3.04
C LYS A 137 -12.47 -8.81 1.94
N SER A 138 -13.61 -9.41 2.28
CA SER A 138 -14.70 -9.69 1.33
C SER A 138 -15.29 -8.40 0.77
N ASP A 139 -15.58 -7.42 1.61
CA ASP A 139 -16.11 -6.12 1.19
C ASP A 139 -15.13 -5.41 0.25
N LEU A 140 -13.83 -5.42 0.58
CA LEU A 140 -12.77 -4.86 -0.27
C LEU A 140 -12.67 -5.57 -1.62
N LYS A 141 -12.64 -6.91 -1.65
CA LYS A 141 -12.58 -7.72 -2.88
C LYS A 141 -13.83 -7.62 -3.74
N ALA A 142 -14.98 -7.33 -3.14
CA ALA A 142 -16.22 -7.08 -3.89
C ALA A 142 -16.19 -5.74 -4.62
N ARG A 143 -15.47 -4.75 -4.08
CA ARG A 143 -15.36 -3.40 -4.65
C ARG A 143 -14.18 -3.24 -5.62
N PHE A 144 -13.04 -3.82 -5.27
CA PHE A 144 -11.77 -3.70 -5.95
C PHE A 144 -11.25 -5.08 -6.34
N GLU A 145 -10.64 -5.17 -7.52
CA GLU A 145 -9.93 -6.38 -7.91
C GLU A 145 -8.67 -6.50 -7.06
N MET A 146 -8.59 -7.52 -6.20
CA MET A 146 -7.51 -7.66 -5.22
C MET A 146 -7.05 -9.11 -5.10
N THR A 147 -5.74 -9.29 -4.93
CA THR A 147 -5.12 -10.55 -4.56
C THR A 147 -4.95 -10.62 -3.05
N ASP A 148 -5.25 -11.78 -2.46
CA ASP A 148 -4.97 -12.03 -1.04
C ASP A 148 -3.66 -12.80 -0.92
N SER A 149 -2.64 -12.11 -0.43
CA SER A 149 -1.32 -12.71 -0.22
C SER A 149 -1.24 -13.46 1.12
N GLY A 150 -2.33 -13.49 1.89
CA GLY A 150 -2.36 -14.13 3.21
C GLY A 150 -1.44 -13.43 4.20
N LYS A 151 -0.78 -14.20 5.06
CA LYS A 151 0.10 -13.67 6.12
C LYS A 151 1.23 -12.84 5.51
N CYS A 152 1.33 -11.59 5.96
CA CYS A 152 2.32 -10.64 5.52
C CYS A 152 3.73 -11.07 5.97
N ALA A 153 4.53 -11.57 5.03
CA ALA A 153 5.96 -11.81 5.22
C ALA A 153 6.83 -10.64 4.72
N PHE A 154 6.32 -9.85 3.77
CA PHE A 154 7.01 -8.69 3.21
C PHE A 154 6.04 -7.53 3.05
N VAL A 155 6.46 -6.33 3.44
CA VAL A 155 5.70 -5.10 3.25
C VAL A 155 6.63 -3.94 3.00
N LEU A 156 6.38 -3.16 1.94
CA LEU A 156 7.20 -1.99 1.54
C LEU A 156 8.69 -2.32 1.36
N GLY A 157 9.00 -3.52 0.87
CA GLY A 157 10.38 -4.00 0.73
C GLY A 157 11.07 -4.29 2.06
N ILE A 158 10.31 -4.44 3.15
CA ILE A 158 10.78 -4.89 4.46
C ILE A 158 10.26 -6.29 4.70
N GLU A 159 11.17 -7.21 5.01
CA GLU A 159 10.90 -8.56 5.47
C GLU A 159 10.53 -8.55 6.95
N LEU A 160 9.44 -9.25 7.29
CA LEU A 160 9.02 -9.51 8.66
C LEU A 160 9.41 -10.94 9.04
N VAL A 161 10.36 -11.08 9.95
CA VAL A 161 10.85 -12.38 10.42
C VAL A 161 10.38 -12.61 11.85
N ASP A 162 9.51 -13.59 12.02
CA ASP A 162 9.10 -14.07 13.35
C ASP A 162 10.26 -14.81 14.01
N ASN A 163 10.59 -14.47 15.25
CA ASN A 163 11.60 -15.15 16.05
C ASN A 163 10.94 -16.06 17.09
N ASP A 164 11.63 -17.15 17.47
CA ASP A 164 11.15 -18.08 18.52
C ASP A 164 10.92 -17.42 19.89
N SER A 165 11.54 -16.26 20.12
CA SER A 165 11.32 -15.44 21.31
C SER A 165 9.98 -14.70 21.34
N GLY A 166 9.16 -14.80 20.28
CA GLY A 166 7.90 -14.08 20.12
C GLY A 166 8.07 -12.64 19.58
N SER A 167 9.29 -12.22 19.30
CA SER A 167 9.58 -10.92 18.67
C SER A 167 9.52 -10.98 17.14
N VAL A 168 9.36 -9.82 16.49
CA VAL A 168 9.51 -9.68 15.03
C VAL A 168 10.72 -8.84 14.69
N THR A 169 11.56 -9.36 13.81
CA THR A 169 12.64 -8.61 13.18
C THR A 169 12.12 -8.01 11.86
N MET A 170 12.24 -6.69 11.71
CA MET A 170 12.02 -6.00 10.45
C MET A 170 13.37 -5.76 9.77
N CYS A 171 13.62 -6.36 8.60
CA CYS A 171 14.90 -6.22 7.90
C CYS A 171 14.73 -6.11 6.39
N GLN A 172 15.80 -5.71 5.68
CA GLN A 172 15.82 -5.64 4.22
C GLN A 172 16.94 -6.52 3.65
N ARG A 173 17.12 -7.72 4.23
CA ARG A 173 18.20 -8.64 3.87
C ARG A 173 18.22 -8.93 2.37
N ARG A 174 17.06 -9.30 1.82
CA ARG A 174 16.90 -9.59 0.38
C ARG A 174 17.33 -8.44 -0.52
N TYR A 175 16.97 -7.21 -0.15
CA TYR A 175 17.40 -6.02 -0.90
C TYR A 175 18.92 -5.87 -0.91
N VAL A 176 19.57 -6.07 0.26
CA VAL A 176 21.03 -6.02 0.36
C VAL A 176 21.68 -7.11 -0.50
N GLU A 177 21.17 -8.34 -0.44
CA GLU A 177 21.65 -9.48 -1.25
C GLU A 177 21.50 -9.22 -2.75
N ASP A 178 20.35 -8.67 -3.18
CA ASP A 178 20.10 -8.32 -4.58
C ASP A 178 21.06 -7.23 -5.08
N VAL A 179 21.37 -6.23 -4.23
CA VAL A 179 22.36 -5.19 -4.53
C VAL A 179 23.76 -5.81 -4.67
N LEU A 180 24.20 -6.64 -3.71
CA LEU A 180 25.51 -7.28 -3.75
C LEU A 180 25.66 -8.13 -5.01
N LYS A 181 24.64 -8.93 -5.34
CA LYS A 181 24.63 -9.76 -6.55
C LYS A 181 24.72 -8.91 -7.82
N ARG A 182 23.96 -7.81 -7.91
CA ARG A 182 23.97 -6.90 -9.07
C ARG A 182 25.34 -6.31 -9.35
N PHE A 183 26.13 -6.03 -8.31
CA PHE A 183 27.47 -5.45 -8.43
C PHE A 183 28.60 -6.48 -8.36
N GLY A 184 28.29 -7.80 -8.36
CA GLY A 184 29.31 -8.86 -8.29
C GLY A 184 30.06 -8.90 -6.96
N MET A 185 29.42 -8.47 -5.87
CA MET A 185 29.99 -8.34 -4.53
C MET A 185 29.50 -9.42 -3.55
N SER A 186 28.97 -10.55 -4.03
CA SER A 186 28.42 -11.61 -3.17
C SER A 186 29.45 -12.16 -2.17
N ASP A 187 30.73 -12.15 -2.52
CA ASP A 187 31.84 -12.65 -1.68
C ASP A 187 32.62 -11.51 -0.99
N CYS A 188 32.08 -10.29 -0.95
CA CYS A 188 32.77 -9.17 -0.31
C CYS A 188 32.86 -9.37 1.22
N LYS A 189 33.92 -8.83 1.83
CA LYS A 189 34.08 -8.89 3.28
C LYS A 189 33.08 -7.97 3.95
N ALA A 190 32.37 -8.48 4.95
CA ALA A 190 31.47 -7.68 5.76
C ALA A 190 32.24 -6.58 6.52
N VAL A 191 31.69 -5.37 6.50
CA VAL A 191 32.13 -4.23 7.31
C VAL A 191 31.00 -3.83 8.26
N THR A 192 31.34 -3.43 9.48
CA THR A 192 30.38 -3.07 10.53
C THR A 192 29.65 -1.76 10.28
N SER A 193 30.22 -0.88 9.45
CA SER A 193 29.62 0.39 9.03
C SER A 193 29.88 0.61 7.54
N PRO A 194 28.92 1.18 6.79
CA PRO A 194 29.15 1.65 5.42
C PRO A 194 30.03 2.91 5.34
N THR A 195 30.28 3.56 6.48
CA THR A 195 31.19 4.71 6.60
C THR A 195 32.48 4.29 7.27
N ASP A 196 33.60 4.85 6.82
CA ASP A 196 34.90 4.63 7.46
C ASP A 196 34.84 5.19 8.89
N ILE A 197 35.11 4.33 9.87
CA ILE A 197 35.05 4.68 11.30
C ILE A 197 36.37 5.37 11.71
N SER A 198 37.34 5.44 10.80
CA SER A 198 38.58 6.21 11.01
C SER A 198 38.36 7.69 10.69
N SER A 199 38.17 8.49 11.74
CA SER A 199 38.29 9.96 11.72
C SER A 199 38.93 10.41 13.03
#